data_AF-A0A9E5AL71-F1
#
_entry.id   AF-A0A9E5AL71-F1
#
_cell.length_a   1.000
_cell.length_b   1.000
_cell.length_c   1.000
_cell.angle_alpha   90.00
_cell.angle_beta   90.00
_cell.angle_gamma   90.00
#
_symmetry.space_group_name_H-M   'P 1'
#
loop_
_entity.id
_entity.type
_entity.pdbx_description
1 polymer ?
#
loop_
_entity_poly.entity_id
_entity_poly.type
_entity_poly.pdbx_seq_one_letter_code
_entity_poly.pdbx_strand_id
1 'polypeptide(L)'
;MRYYFIALLSFACIQSACASDGAGNGEASSPAAGNWQGMDLHFHFETQVISQLKLVATWTCGGEGGCKGSLAPTALAGTFAVTTVQQPFEWQAATDQGLLKLSGAFKSATTVAGTYTAQLGACCAATGAWSADWVVGSVPTAGATATVAPTWGKGSSGSWHPVQPRASVTPALPANASADQKSMAMLVETLRAQLGVPHAVQHEALNQAAQSHADFYVAHKAQYDKKALSPHDQDATFGADFTGKNASDRAKAAGFSNPAIVEIMAFSGSPAAALQGWLDTVYHRLPLLHPQLDQWGYGQAKGGKAATEVIDATQAGPIAADLVVYPYPNQTAVPNAWSGNEGPQPPKPPLGYPSGPVISARFAGTIQVKTHELVDPQNKAVDHVWLTAANDKNLAAFDNKTVVLYAHKPLATGVYTVRLQVVRATKDEVVQWSFRVGN
;
A
#
# COMPACT_ATOMS: atom_id res chain seq x y z
N MET A 1 7.26 -5.08 -18.40
CA MET A 1 7.08 -4.92 -16.94
C MET A 1 8.43 -5.14 -16.30
N ARG A 2 8.88 -4.22 -15.44
CA ARG A 2 10.13 -4.36 -14.68
C ARG A 2 9.79 -4.87 -13.29
N TYR A 3 10.46 -5.92 -12.85
CA TYR A 3 10.24 -6.50 -11.53
C TYR A 3 11.46 -6.21 -10.66
N TYR A 4 11.22 -5.96 -9.37
CA TYR A 4 12.27 -5.76 -8.37
C TYR A 4 12.03 -6.74 -7.23
N PHE A 5 13.09 -7.42 -6.83
CA PHE A 5 13.17 -8.21 -5.61
C PHE A 5 14.16 -7.50 -4.72
N ILE A 6 13.94 -7.52 -3.41
CA ILE A 6 14.91 -7.05 -2.41
C ILE A 6 15.14 -8.21 -1.46
N ALA A 7 16.39 -8.69 -1.40
CA ALA A 7 16.83 -9.62 -0.38
C ALA A 7 17.84 -8.90 0.51
N LEU A 8 17.72 -9.10 1.82
CA LEU A 8 18.70 -8.66 2.82
C LEU A 8 19.61 -9.83 3.15
N LEU A 9 20.92 -9.67 2.91
CA LEU A 9 21.93 -10.66 3.31
C LEU A 9 22.60 -10.24 4.63
N SER A 10 22.56 -11.11 5.64
CA SER A 10 23.16 -10.83 6.96
C SER A 10 24.51 -11.52 7.12
N PHE A 11 25.56 -10.78 7.42
CA PHE A 11 26.90 -11.34 7.64
C PHE A 11 27.28 -11.24 9.11
N ALA A 12 27.89 -12.30 9.64
CA ALA A 12 28.62 -12.24 10.90
C ALA A 12 30.10 -12.46 10.55
N CYS A 13 30.93 -11.41 10.61
CA CYS A 13 32.38 -11.56 10.53
C CYS A 13 32.96 -11.57 11.94
N ILE A 14 33.78 -12.57 12.26
CA ILE A 14 34.51 -12.65 13.53
C ILE A 14 35.85 -11.97 13.30
N GLN A 15 35.98 -10.73 13.76
CA GLN A 15 37.15 -9.89 13.47
C GLN A 15 38.36 -10.16 14.40
N SER A 16 38.44 -11.30 15.08
CA SER A 16 39.55 -11.59 16.01
C SER A 16 40.83 -12.07 15.33
N ALA A 17 40.85 -12.26 14.01
CA ALA A 17 42.02 -12.76 13.26
C ALA A 17 42.63 -11.75 12.28
N CYS A 18 42.09 -10.52 12.19
CA CYS A 18 42.65 -9.49 11.31
C CYS A 18 43.37 -8.35 12.06
N ALA A 19 43.57 -8.48 13.38
CA ALA A 19 44.52 -7.62 14.09
C ALA A 19 45.94 -8.07 13.71
N SER A 20 46.63 -7.17 13.02
CA SER A 20 47.96 -7.29 12.43
C SER A 20 48.99 -8.08 13.24
N ASP A 21 49.86 -8.80 12.53
CA ASP A 21 51.28 -8.94 12.88
C ASP A 21 51.81 -7.58 13.39
N GLY A 22 52.03 -7.47 14.70
CA GLY A 22 52.49 -6.24 15.32
C GLY A 22 52.21 -6.17 16.81
N ALA A 23 53.13 -6.73 17.59
CA ALA A 23 53.30 -6.65 19.05
C ALA A 23 52.50 -5.58 19.82
N GLY A 24 51.77 -6.01 20.86
CA GLY A 24 51.26 -5.12 21.90
C GLY A 24 50.22 -5.78 22.79
N ASN A 25 50.63 -6.21 23.98
CA ASN A 25 49.78 -6.80 25.01
C ASN A 25 48.68 -5.82 25.45
N GLY A 26 47.41 -6.21 25.34
CA GLY A 26 46.28 -5.46 25.89
C GLY A 26 44.96 -6.21 25.75
N GLU A 27 44.48 -6.74 26.87
CA GLU A 27 43.14 -7.24 27.22
C GLU A 27 42.18 -7.66 26.08
N ALA A 28 41.87 -8.96 26.05
CA ALA A 28 40.81 -9.54 25.23
C ALA A 28 39.44 -8.97 25.62
N SER A 29 38.96 -7.98 24.87
CA SER A 29 37.57 -7.56 24.89
C SER A 29 36.72 -8.58 24.12
N SER A 30 35.63 -9.03 24.74
CA SER A 30 34.64 -9.89 24.08
C SER A 30 33.97 -9.15 22.92
N PRO A 31 33.64 -9.82 21.79
CA PRO A 31 33.02 -9.17 20.65
C PRO A 31 31.64 -8.62 21.03
N ALA A 32 31.40 -7.35 20.72
CA ALA A 32 30.07 -6.76 20.79
C ALA A 32 29.18 -7.38 19.70
N ALA A 33 28.03 -7.91 20.11
CA ALA A 33 26.96 -8.26 19.17
C ALA A 33 26.48 -6.98 18.47
N GLY A 34 26.69 -6.89 17.16
CA GLY A 34 26.14 -5.85 16.31
C GLY A 34 25.26 -6.48 15.23
N ASN A 35 24.03 -5.98 15.08
CA ASN A 35 23.18 -6.36 13.95
C ASN A 35 23.73 -5.71 12.68
N TRP A 36 24.14 -6.53 11.72
CA TRP A 36 24.49 -6.09 10.37
C TRP A 36 23.19 -5.85 9.57
N GLN A 37 23.04 -4.67 8.95
CA GLN A 37 21.93 -4.40 8.02
C GLN A 37 22.41 -4.67 6.59
N GLY A 38 21.68 -5.53 5.88
CA GLY A 38 22.16 -6.31 4.75
C GLY A 38 22.45 -5.57 3.44
N MET A 39 23.05 -6.31 2.51
CA MET A 39 23.16 -5.91 1.10
C MET A 39 21.80 -6.02 0.43
N ASP A 40 21.44 -5.05 -0.41
CA ASP A 40 20.26 -5.13 -1.27
C ASP A 40 20.64 -5.79 -2.61
N LEU A 41 19.95 -6.90 -2.94
CA LEU A 41 20.02 -7.53 -4.26
C LEU A 41 18.89 -7.01 -5.14
N HIS A 42 19.21 -6.34 -6.23
CA HIS A 42 18.23 -5.88 -7.22
C HIS A 42 18.30 -6.74 -8.48
N PHE A 43 17.20 -7.39 -8.83
CA PHE A 43 17.09 -8.18 -10.06
C PHE A 43 16.36 -7.35 -11.13
N HIS A 44 16.84 -7.38 -12.37
CA HIS A 44 16.18 -6.78 -13.53
C HIS A 44 15.55 -7.88 -14.38
N PHE A 45 14.25 -7.78 -14.62
CA PHE A 45 13.48 -8.79 -15.33
C PHE A 45 12.71 -8.16 -16.49
N GLU A 46 12.95 -8.65 -17.70
CA GLU A 46 12.24 -8.27 -18.91
C GLU A 46 11.87 -9.54 -19.68
N THR A 47 10.63 -9.62 -20.18
CA THR A 47 10.20 -10.69 -21.10
C THR A 47 10.53 -12.13 -20.64
N GLN A 48 10.29 -12.44 -19.36
CA GLN A 48 10.62 -13.75 -18.76
C GLN A 48 12.12 -14.08 -18.65
N VAL A 49 12.97 -13.07 -18.74
CA VAL A 49 14.42 -13.21 -18.66
C VAL A 49 14.96 -12.29 -17.57
N ILE A 50 15.75 -12.84 -16.66
CA ILE A 50 16.59 -12.03 -15.76
C ILE A 50 17.80 -11.61 -16.57
N SER A 51 17.96 -10.31 -16.81
CA SER A 51 19.03 -9.77 -17.64
C SER A 51 20.12 -9.05 -16.84
N GLN A 52 19.87 -8.73 -15.56
CA GLN A 52 20.84 -8.04 -14.72
C GLN A 52 20.61 -8.31 -13.23
N LEU A 53 21.69 -8.47 -12.47
CA LEU A 53 21.71 -8.27 -11.02
C LEU A 53 22.54 -7.05 -10.69
N LYS A 54 21.99 -6.18 -9.86
CA LYS A 54 22.71 -5.07 -9.26
C LYS A 54 22.81 -5.31 -7.76
N LEU A 55 24.04 -5.39 -7.28
CA LEU A 55 24.35 -5.46 -5.87
C LEU A 55 24.54 -4.04 -5.33
N VAL A 56 23.81 -3.67 -4.28
CA VAL A 56 24.02 -2.40 -3.57
C VAL A 56 24.32 -2.74 -2.11
N ALA A 57 25.54 -2.45 -1.68
CA ALA A 57 25.97 -2.68 -0.30
C ALA A 57 26.50 -1.37 0.29
N THR A 58 25.83 -0.88 1.33
CA THR A 58 26.31 0.21 2.17
C THR A 58 26.42 -0.30 3.60
N TRP A 59 27.61 -0.26 4.19
CA TRP A 59 27.77 -0.53 5.61
C TRP A 59 28.40 0.67 6.33
N THR A 60 27.85 1.00 7.50
CA THR A 60 28.41 1.97 8.43
C THR A 60 28.69 1.30 9.75
N CYS A 61 29.96 1.21 10.13
CA CYS A 61 30.35 0.78 11.47
C CYS A 61 30.24 1.93 12.48
N GLY A 62 29.86 1.58 13.71
CA GLY A 62 29.92 2.46 14.88
C GLY A 62 30.77 1.82 15.97
N GLY A 63 31.58 2.65 16.66
CA GLY A 63 32.51 2.25 17.72
C GLY A 63 33.97 2.12 17.26
N GLU A 64 34.90 2.52 18.12
CA GLU A 64 36.35 2.66 17.85
C GLU A 64 36.99 1.33 17.40
N GLY A 65 37.09 1.12 16.07
CA GLY A 65 37.95 0.07 15.48
C GLY A 65 37.40 -0.77 14.31
N GLY A 66 36.20 -0.53 13.77
CA GLY A 66 35.61 -1.39 12.72
C GLY A 66 35.16 -0.67 11.44
N CYS A 67 35.25 -1.36 10.29
CA CYS A 67 35.38 -0.78 8.94
C CYS A 67 34.17 -0.06 8.32
N LYS A 68 34.44 1.05 7.61
CA LYS A 68 33.55 1.62 6.58
C LYS A 68 34.09 1.32 5.18
N GLY A 69 33.20 0.89 4.29
CA GLY A 69 33.45 0.66 2.87
C GLY A 69 32.13 0.61 2.12
N SER A 70 32.16 0.84 0.82
CA SER A 70 31.02 0.67 -0.07
C SER A 70 31.48 -0.17 -1.25
N LEU A 71 30.76 -1.24 -1.57
CA LEU A 71 30.95 -1.86 -2.88
C LEU A 71 30.36 -0.92 -3.92
N ALA A 72 31.18 -0.50 -4.89
CA ALA A 72 30.65 0.15 -6.07
C ALA A 72 29.62 -0.80 -6.71
N PRO A 73 28.50 -0.30 -7.27
CA PRO A 73 27.50 -1.17 -7.85
C PRO A 73 28.08 -1.97 -9.02
N THR A 74 28.40 -3.24 -8.78
CA THR A 74 28.87 -4.13 -9.85
C THR A 74 27.65 -4.78 -10.49
N ALA A 75 27.45 -4.51 -11.78
CA ALA A 75 26.47 -5.24 -12.56
C ALA A 75 27.02 -6.65 -12.82
N LEU A 76 26.31 -7.67 -12.36
CA LEU A 76 26.65 -9.05 -12.69
C LEU A 76 25.92 -9.42 -13.97
N ALA A 77 26.70 -9.72 -15.01
CA ALA A 77 26.19 -10.07 -16.32
C ALA A 77 25.84 -11.57 -16.35
N GLY A 78 24.63 -11.87 -16.78
CA GLY A 78 24.17 -13.22 -17.05
C GLY A 78 22.68 -13.22 -17.39
N THR A 79 22.31 -13.96 -18.44
CA THR A 79 20.95 -13.98 -18.98
C THR A 79 20.31 -15.32 -18.64
N PHE A 80 19.22 -15.32 -17.87
CA PHE A 80 18.54 -16.56 -17.44
C PHE A 80 17.09 -16.52 -17.89
N ALA A 81 16.69 -17.47 -18.73
CA ALA A 81 15.30 -17.64 -19.12
C ALA A 81 14.54 -18.34 -17.98
N VAL A 82 13.56 -17.65 -17.39
CA VAL A 82 12.69 -18.20 -16.36
C VAL A 82 11.50 -18.85 -17.06
N THR A 83 11.72 -20.02 -17.62
CA THR A 83 10.68 -20.75 -18.37
C THR A 83 9.80 -21.63 -17.47
N THR A 84 10.25 -21.96 -16.25
CA THR A 84 9.47 -22.67 -15.22
C THR A 84 9.93 -22.36 -13.79
N VAL A 85 8.98 -22.35 -12.84
CA VAL A 85 9.27 -22.32 -11.39
C VAL A 85 10.18 -23.52 -11.05
N GLN A 86 11.21 -23.31 -10.23
CA GLN A 86 12.27 -24.26 -9.80
C GLN A 86 13.57 -24.37 -10.63
N GLN A 87 13.80 -23.62 -11.71
CA GLN A 87 15.13 -23.62 -12.34
C GLN A 87 16.19 -22.97 -11.42
N PRO A 88 17.28 -23.69 -11.07
CA PRO A 88 18.35 -23.13 -10.26
C PRO A 88 19.25 -22.21 -11.09
N PHE A 89 19.80 -21.18 -10.46
CA PHE A 89 20.84 -20.32 -11.02
C PHE A 89 22.01 -20.17 -10.04
N GLU A 90 23.17 -19.85 -10.58
CA GLU A 90 24.37 -19.52 -9.81
C GLU A 90 25.05 -18.30 -10.44
N TRP A 91 25.45 -17.36 -9.60
CA TRP A 91 26.21 -16.17 -9.94
C TRP A 91 27.47 -16.07 -9.09
N GLN A 92 28.53 -15.62 -9.73
CA GLN A 92 29.79 -15.37 -9.06
C GLN A 92 30.30 -13.98 -9.47
N ALA A 93 30.67 -13.19 -8.46
CA ALA A 93 31.16 -11.84 -8.58
C ALA A 93 32.55 -11.74 -7.93
N ALA A 94 33.56 -11.35 -8.71
CA ALA A 94 34.77 -10.79 -8.12
C ALA A 94 34.50 -9.32 -7.76
N THR A 95 34.76 -8.97 -6.53
CA THR A 95 34.74 -7.60 -6.01
C THR A 95 36.18 -7.18 -5.71
N ASP A 96 36.40 -5.88 -5.55
CA ASP A 96 37.67 -5.32 -5.07
C ASP A 96 38.07 -5.87 -3.68
N GLN A 97 37.08 -6.34 -2.91
CA GLN A 97 37.27 -6.89 -1.57
C GLN A 97 37.27 -8.43 -1.53
N GLY A 98 37.08 -9.15 -2.65
CA GLY A 98 37.05 -10.62 -2.67
C GLY A 98 35.90 -11.22 -3.49
N LEU A 99 35.49 -12.46 -3.21
CA LEU A 99 34.56 -13.22 -4.04
C LEU A 99 33.19 -13.40 -3.39
N LEU A 100 32.11 -13.08 -4.10
CA LEU A 100 30.74 -13.42 -3.71
C LEU A 100 30.15 -14.44 -4.70
N LYS A 101 29.61 -15.53 -4.17
CA LYS A 101 28.81 -16.51 -4.90
C LYS A 101 27.37 -16.47 -4.39
N LEU A 102 26.41 -16.45 -5.29
CA LEU A 102 24.98 -16.50 -5.01
C LEU A 102 24.39 -17.67 -5.81
N SER A 103 23.68 -18.56 -5.16
CA SER A 103 22.86 -19.57 -5.83
C SER A 103 21.41 -19.40 -5.40
N GLY A 104 20.45 -19.77 -6.25
CA GLY A 104 19.04 -19.72 -5.89
C GLY A 104 18.13 -20.34 -6.92
N ALA A 105 16.85 -20.43 -6.57
CA ALA A 105 15.80 -20.89 -7.46
C ALA A 105 14.50 -20.15 -7.15
N PHE A 106 13.66 -19.95 -8.17
CA PHE A 106 12.31 -19.44 -7.97
C PHE A 106 11.46 -20.50 -7.28
N LYS A 107 10.91 -20.15 -6.12
CA LYS A 107 9.93 -20.97 -5.41
C LYS A 107 8.51 -20.72 -5.94
N SER A 108 8.28 -19.53 -6.49
CA SER A 108 7.05 -19.12 -7.17
C SER A 108 7.37 -18.01 -8.18
N ALA A 109 6.35 -17.48 -8.87
CA ALA A 109 6.52 -16.31 -9.74
C ALA A 109 6.90 -15.01 -8.98
N THR A 110 6.75 -14.99 -7.64
CA THR A 110 6.91 -13.80 -6.80
C THR A 110 7.91 -13.98 -5.66
N THR A 111 8.51 -15.16 -5.53
CA THR A 111 9.46 -15.49 -4.45
C THR A 111 10.64 -16.26 -5.02
N VAL A 112 11.84 -15.77 -4.73
CA VAL A 112 13.11 -16.41 -5.06
C VAL A 112 13.91 -16.62 -3.79
N ALA A 113 14.56 -17.77 -3.65
CA ALA A 113 15.35 -18.08 -2.46
C ALA A 113 16.54 -18.97 -2.83
N GLY A 114 17.57 -18.96 -1.97
CA GLY A 114 18.78 -19.70 -2.23
C GLY A 114 19.83 -19.58 -1.13
N THR A 115 21.09 -19.79 -1.51
CA THR A 115 22.24 -19.66 -0.61
C THR A 115 23.26 -18.69 -1.19
N TYR A 116 24.12 -18.15 -0.34
CA TYR A 116 25.28 -17.39 -0.76
C TYR A 116 26.53 -17.85 -0.02
N THR A 117 27.68 -17.61 -0.64
CA THR A 117 29.01 -17.72 -0.04
C THR A 117 29.77 -16.44 -0.34
N ALA A 118 30.25 -15.74 0.67
CA ALA A 118 31.09 -14.55 0.51
C ALA A 118 32.46 -14.81 1.12
N GLN A 119 33.51 -14.45 0.39
CA GLN A 119 34.90 -14.44 0.82
C GLN A 119 35.42 -13.02 0.59
N LEU A 120 35.28 -12.15 1.59
CA LEU A 120 35.71 -10.76 1.55
C LEU A 120 37.07 -10.64 2.25
N GLY A 121 38.14 -10.73 1.46
CA GLY A 121 39.51 -10.75 1.95
C GLY A 121 39.92 -12.07 2.59
N ALA A 122 41.06 -12.07 3.28
CA ALA A 122 41.62 -13.28 3.89
C ALA A 122 40.83 -13.79 5.10
N CYS A 123 40.18 -12.90 5.87
CA CYS A 123 39.57 -13.26 7.15
C CYS A 123 38.07 -12.97 7.32
N CYS A 124 37.34 -12.57 6.27
CA CYS A 124 35.87 -12.60 6.29
C CYS A 124 35.32 -13.61 5.27
N ALA A 125 34.91 -14.77 5.78
CA ALA A 125 34.14 -15.77 5.04
C ALA A 125 32.75 -15.92 5.65
N ALA A 126 31.71 -16.01 4.84
CA ALA A 126 30.34 -16.24 5.31
C ALA A 126 29.57 -17.11 4.32
N THR A 127 28.72 -17.99 4.83
CA THR A 127 27.70 -18.69 4.05
C THR A 127 26.35 -18.49 4.71
N GLY A 128 25.30 -18.38 3.91
CA GLY A 128 23.96 -18.15 4.45
C GLY A 128 22.86 -18.46 3.46
N ALA A 129 21.63 -18.53 3.95
CA ALA A 129 20.43 -18.61 3.13
C ALA A 129 19.86 -17.21 2.90
N TRP A 130 19.14 -17.04 1.79
CA TRP A 130 18.45 -15.80 1.46
C TRP A 130 17.11 -16.09 0.81
N SER A 131 16.16 -15.18 0.98
CA SER A 131 14.90 -15.15 0.25
C SER A 131 14.55 -13.72 -0.08
N ALA A 132 13.99 -13.50 -1.27
CA ALA A 132 13.46 -12.23 -1.70
C ALA A 132 12.05 -12.42 -2.21
N ASP A 133 11.16 -11.56 -1.73
CA ASP A 133 9.81 -11.45 -2.25
C ASP A 133 9.73 -10.25 -3.20
N TRP A 134 8.80 -10.34 -4.13
CA TRP A 134 8.46 -9.26 -5.03
C TRP A 134 8.00 -8.00 -4.27
N VAL A 135 8.48 -6.83 -4.70
CA VAL A 135 8.04 -5.53 -4.16
C VAL A 135 7.58 -4.63 -5.30
N VAL A 136 6.36 -4.07 -5.20
CA VAL A 136 5.92 -2.96 -6.07
C VAL A 136 6.60 -1.69 -5.58
N GLY A 137 7.54 -1.18 -6.37
CA GLY A 137 8.66 -0.41 -5.85
C GLY A 137 8.40 0.99 -5.29
N SER A 138 9.38 1.45 -4.52
CA SER A 138 10.01 2.77 -4.68
C SER A 138 11.50 2.65 -4.32
N VAL A 139 12.37 3.29 -5.09
CA VAL A 139 13.80 3.49 -4.76
C VAL A 139 13.89 4.39 -3.51
N PRO A 140 14.70 4.08 -2.48
CA PRO A 140 14.84 4.98 -1.34
C PRO A 140 15.65 6.22 -1.73
N THR A 141 15.10 7.42 -1.52
CA THR A 141 15.88 8.67 -1.49
C THR A 141 16.21 9.04 -0.05
N ALA A 142 17.49 9.28 0.21
CA ALA A 142 18.04 9.64 1.51
C ALA A 142 17.70 11.09 1.93
N GLY A 143 17.32 11.25 3.21
CA GLY A 143 17.64 12.38 4.10
C GLY A 143 17.00 13.76 3.85
N ALA A 144 16.15 14.22 4.80
CA ALA A 144 16.15 15.59 5.33
C ALA A 144 15.22 15.74 6.54
N THR A 145 15.68 16.52 7.51
CA THR A 145 15.08 16.87 8.81
C THR A 145 13.92 17.88 8.73
N ALA A 146 13.11 17.92 9.79
CA ALA A 146 11.81 18.56 9.91
C ALA A 146 11.81 20.10 10.10
N THR A 147 10.70 20.75 9.72
CA THR A 147 10.05 21.86 10.46
C THR A 147 8.61 22.07 9.95
N VAL A 148 7.71 22.46 10.86
CA VAL A 148 6.24 22.25 10.82
C VAL A 148 5.46 23.45 10.24
N ALA A 149 4.53 23.14 9.33
CA ALA A 149 3.28 23.86 9.03
C ALA A 149 2.22 22.80 8.67
N PRO A 150 0.90 23.02 8.85
CA PRO A 150 -0.10 21.99 8.61
C PRO A 150 -0.23 21.71 7.10
N THR A 151 0.57 20.77 6.63
CA THR A 151 0.46 20.18 5.29
C THR A 151 -0.49 18.99 5.36
N TRP A 152 -1.43 18.90 4.43
CA TRP A 152 -2.12 17.66 4.09
C TRP A 152 -1.05 16.57 3.91
N GLY A 153 -0.89 15.73 4.94
CA GLY A 153 0.19 14.76 5.00
C GLY A 153 -0.03 13.66 3.98
N LYS A 154 1.07 13.02 3.56
CA LYS A 154 1.00 11.72 2.90
C LYS A 154 0.13 10.80 3.78
N GLY A 155 -0.86 10.14 3.17
CA GLY A 155 -1.61 9.07 3.83
C GLY A 155 -0.68 8.04 4.47
N SER A 156 -1.22 7.20 5.36
CA SER A 156 -0.51 6.02 5.87
C SER A 156 0.14 5.30 4.68
N SER A 157 1.47 5.21 4.68
CA SER A 157 2.25 4.58 3.61
C SER A 157 2.21 3.05 3.72
N GLY A 158 1.06 2.50 4.10
CA GLY A 158 0.86 1.05 4.15
C GLY A 158 1.10 0.48 2.76
N SER A 159 1.94 -0.55 2.67
CA SER A 159 1.99 -1.37 1.47
C SER A 159 0.63 -2.05 1.32
N TRP A 160 0.04 -2.00 0.13
CA TRP A 160 -1.16 -2.79 -0.13
C TRP A 160 -0.80 -4.27 0.05
N HIS A 161 -1.45 -4.93 1.00
CA HIS A 161 -1.24 -6.34 1.31
C HIS A 161 -2.46 -7.14 0.85
N PRO A 162 -2.55 -7.49 -0.44
CA PRO A 162 -3.60 -8.37 -0.90
C PRO A 162 -3.35 -9.77 -0.37
N VAL A 163 -4.37 -10.36 0.23
CA VAL A 163 -4.46 -11.82 0.19
C VAL A 163 -4.69 -12.21 -1.27
N GLN A 164 -4.02 -13.27 -1.73
CA GLN A 164 -4.23 -13.84 -3.06
C GLN A 164 -5.73 -14.05 -3.28
N PRO A 165 -6.34 -13.48 -4.34
CA PRO A 165 -7.75 -13.72 -4.61
C PRO A 165 -7.97 -15.21 -4.84
N ARG A 166 -9.06 -15.74 -4.27
CA ARG A 166 -9.41 -17.17 -4.33
C ARG A 166 -9.67 -17.65 -5.77
N ALA A 167 -9.85 -16.70 -6.70
CA ALA A 167 -9.99 -16.89 -8.13
C ALA A 167 -9.19 -15.81 -8.88
N SER A 168 -8.74 -16.12 -10.10
CA SER A 168 -8.08 -15.16 -10.99
C SER A 168 -9.04 -14.01 -11.33
N VAL A 169 -8.68 -12.79 -10.95
CA VAL A 169 -9.46 -11.58 -11.27
C VAL A 169 -9.01 -11.07 -12.64
N THR A 170 -9.96 -10.91 -13.56
CA THR A 170 -9.74 -10.27 -14.87
C THR A 170 -10.60 -9.01 -14.93
N PRO A 171 -10.02 -7.82 -14.70
CA PRO A 171 -10.78 -6.57 -14.74
C PRO A 171 -11.36 -6.30 -16.13
N ALA A 172 -12.60 -5.80 -16.17
CA ALA A 172 -13.20 -5.29 -17.39
C ALA A 172 -12.69 -3.87 -17.67
N LEU A 173 -11.94 -3.72 -18.78
CA LEU A 173 -11.13 -2.53 -19.07
C LEU A 173 -11.37 -2.04 -20.51
N PRO A 174 -11.32 -0.72 -20.76
CA PRO A 174 -11.22 -0.18 -22.11
C PRO A 174 -9.92 -0.63 -22.80
N ALA A 175 -9.98 -0.83 -24.12
CA ALA A 175 -8.81 -1.29 -24.88
C ALA A 175 -7.62 -0.32 -24.81
N ASN A 176 -7.90 0.99 -24.70
CA ASN A 176 -6.93 2.06 -24.60
C ASN A 176 -6.51 2.39 -23.15
N ALA A 177 -6.87 1.57 -22.15
CA ALA A 177 -6.49 1.81 -20.77
C ALA A 177 -4.95 1.91 -20.60
N SER A 178 -4.52 2.96 -19.91
CA SER A 178 -3.11 3.22 -19.58
C SER A 178 -2.54 2.15 -18.63
N ALA A 179 -1.22 2.14 -18.45
CA ALA A 179 -0.58 1.22 -17.51
C ALA A 179 -1.09 1.44 -16.07
N ASP A 180 -1.22 2.70 -15.64
CA ASP A 180 -1.69 3.04 -14.29
C ASP A 180 -3.18 2.70 -14.10
N GLN A 181 -4.02 2.90 -15.14
CA GLN A 181 -5.43 2.49 -15.13
C GLN A 181 -5.59 0.97 -15.01
N LYS A 182 -4.78 0.20 -15.75
CA LYS A 182 -4.72 -1.27 -15.64
C LYS A 182 -4.27 -1.71 -14.25
N SER A 183 -3.24 -1.07 -13.71
CA SER A 183 -2.75 -1.36 -12.35
C SER A 183 -3.83 -1.09 -11.30
N MET A 184 -4.46 0.09 -11.32
CA MET A 184 -5.54 0.40 -10.37
C MET A 184 -6.72 -0.57 -10.51
N ALA A 185 -7.09 -0.96 -11.73
CA ALA A 185 -8.18 -1.91 -11.94
C ALA A 185 -7.90 -3.30 -11.37
N MET A 186 -6.66 -3.78 -11.50
CA MET A 186 -6.24 -5.01 -10.83
C MET A 186 -6.39 -4.90 -9.31
N LEU A 187 -6.01 -3.76 -8.71
CA LEU A 187 -6.11 -3.55 -7.27
C LEU A 187 -7.56 -3.49 -6.78
N VAL A 188 -8.39 -2.66 -7.43
CA VAL A 188 -9.81 -2.48 -7.08
C VAL A 188 -10.58 -3.79 -7.26
N GLU A 189 -10.42 -4.48 -8.38
CA GLU A 189 -11.17 -5.72 -8.62
C GLU A 189 -10.68 -6.87 -7.73
N THR A 190 -9.40 -6.88 -7.35
CA THR A 190 -8.90 -7.83 -6.33
C THR A 190 -9.55 -7.58 -4.97
N LEU A 191 -9.62 -6.31 -4.55
CA LEU A 191 -10.32 -5.92 -3.33
C LEU A 191 -11.79 -6.32 -3.38
N ARG A 192 -12.49 -6.01 -4.48
CA ARG A 192 -13.91 -6.32 -4.65
C ARG A 192 -14.19 -7.83 -4.61
N ALA A 193 -13.31 -8.64 -5.19
CA ALA A 193 -13.36 -10.09 -5.08
C ALA A 193 -13.19 -10.59 -3.63
N GLN A 194 -12.27 -10.00 -2.84
CA GLN A 194 -12.11 -10.34 -1.41
C GLN A 194 -13.32 -9.98 -0.57
N LEU A 195 -14.03 -8.92 -0.94
CA LEU A 195 -15.24 -8.45 -0.28
C LEU A 195 -16.50 -9.22 -0.70
N GLY A 196 -16.42 -10.04 -1.76
CA GLY A 196 -17.58 -10.74 -2.32
C GLY A 196 -18.62 -9.78 -2.92
N VAL A 197 -18.19 -8.61 -3.40
CA VAL A 197 -19.08 -7.65 -4.10
C VAL A 197 -18.93 -7.80 -5.62
N PRO A 198 -19.94 -7.41 -6.43
CA PRO A 198 -19.88 -7.51 -7.88
C PRO A 198 -18.64 -6.86 -8.48
N HIS A 199 -18.12 -7.42 -9.57
CA HIS A 199 -17.10 -6.73 -10.36
C HIS A 199 -17.65 -5.43 -10.95
N ALA A 200 -16.80 -4.41 -11.01
CA ALA A 200 -17.14 -3.15 -11.64
C ALA A 200 -16.39 -3.00 -12.99
N VAL A 201 -16.96 -2.21 -13.89
CA VAL A 201 -16.42 -1.99 -15.23
C VAL A 201 -15.68 -0.66 -15.26
N GLN A 202 -14.41 -0.68 -15.68
CA GLN A 202 -13.74 0.57 -15.95
C GLN A 202 -14.25 1.15 -17.28
N HIS A 203 -14.65 2.42 -17.30
CA HIS A 203 -15.27 3.08 -18.44
C HIS A 203 -14.33 4.14 -19.05
N GLU A 204 -14.25 4.18 -20.38
CA GLU A 204 -13.34 5.08 -21.10
C GLU A 204 -13.57 6.56 -20.80
N ALA A 205 -14.82 7.03 -20.88
CA ALA A 205 -15.15 8.42 -20.55
C ALA A 205 -14.82 8.81 -19.10
N LEU A 206 -15.00 7.88 -18.14
CA LEU A 206 -14.65 8.14 -16.74
C LEU A 206 -13.12 8.13 -16.54
N ASN A 207 -12.39 7.26 -17.25
CA ASN A 207 -10.93 7.28 -17.31
C ASN A 207 -10.43 8.64 -17.83
N GLN A 208 -11.05 9.16 -18.90
CA GLN A 208 -10.69 10.45 -19.46
C GLN A 208 -11.00 11.61 -18.50
N ALA A 209 -12.18 11.61 -17.86
CA ALA A 209 -12.56 12.63 -16.89
C ALA A 209 -11.61 12.67 -15.68
N ALA A 210 -11.36 11.50 -15.08
CA ALA A 210 -10.46 11.37 -13.94
C ALA A 210 -9.01 11.76 -14.31
N GLN A 211 -8.52 11.34 -15.48
CA GLN A 211 -7.17 11.67 -15.95
C GLN A 211 -7.04 13.19 -16.19
N SER A 212 -7.99 13.79 -16.91
CA SER A 212 -8.01 15.23 -17.13
C SER A 212 -8.03 16.01 -15.82
N HIS A 213 -8.76 15.53 -14.81
CA HIS A 213 -8.78 16.20 -13.51
C HIS A 213 -7.46 16.08 -12.76
N ALA A 214 -6.85 14.90 -12.75
CA ALA A 214 -5.53 14.70 -12.16
C ALA A 214 -4.49 15.64 -12.80
N ASP A 215 -4.49 15.72 -14.13
CA ASP A 215 -3.59 16.59 -14.90
C ASP A 215 -3.83 18.08 -14.56
N PHE A 216 -5.10 18.51 -14.55
CA PHE A 216 -5.49 19.87 -14.20
C PHE A 216 -5.05 20.25 -12.77
N TYR A 217 -5.27 19.38 -11.78
CA TYR A 217 -4.87 19.65 -10.40
C TYR A 217 -3.34 19.81 -10.28
N VAL A 218 -2.57 18.93 -10.92
CA VAL A 218 -1.11 19.00 -10.89
C VAL A 218 -0.59 20.25 -11.62
N ALA A 219 -1.16 20.59 -12.78
CA ALA A 219 -0.79 21.77 -13.55
C ALA A 219 -1.10 23.09 -12.80
N HIS A 220 -2.14 23.09 -11.97
CA HIS A 220 -2.64 24.29 -11.29
C HIS A 220 -2.47 24.26 -9.77
N LYS A 221 -1.62 23.39 -9.23
CA LYS A 221 -1.48 23.19 -7.78
C LYS A 221 -1.25 24.50 -7.01
N ALA A 222 -0.45 25.41 -7.56
CA ALA A 222 -0.19 26.71 -6.95
C ALA A 222 -1.45 27.60 -6.89
N GLN A 223 -2.31 27.55 -7.92
CA GLN A 223 -3.59 28.25 -7.92
C GLN A 223 -4.58 27.64 -6.90
N TYR A 224 -4.64 26.30 -6.79
CA TYR A 224 -5.44 25.63 -5.75
C TYR A 224 -5.04 26.11 -4.35
N ASP A 225 -3.74 26.11 -4.05
CA ASP A 225 -3.23 26.54 -2.75
C ASP A 225 -3.56 28.01 -2.46
N LYS A 226 -3.45 28.88 -3.47
CA LYS A 226 -3.74 30.31 -3.33
C LYS A 226 -5.23 30.59 -3.11
N LYS A 227 -6.12 29.84 -3.77
CA LYS A 227 -7.58 30.04 -3.66
C LYS A 227 -8.23 29.24 -2.54
N ALA A 228 -7.49 28.32 -1.90
CA ALA A 228 -8.07 27.31 -1.01
C ALA A 228 -9.26 26.58 -1.66
N LEU A 229 -9.15 26.31 -2.97
CA LEU A 229 -10.17 25.62 -3.74
C LEU A 229 -10.24 24.16 -3.30
N SER A 230 -11.45 23.60 -3.22
CA SER A 230 -11.63 22.15 -3.00
C SER A 230 -10.88 21.37 -4.07
N PRO A 231 -10.10 20.33 -3.73
CA PRO A 231 -9.38 19.54 -4.73
C PRO A 231 -10.33 18.91 -5.76
N HIS A 232 -11.57 18.62 -5.39
CA HIS A 232 -12.62 18.05 -6.25
C HIS A 232 -13.17 19.01 -7.31
N ASP A 233 -12.99 20.32 -7.10
CA ASP A 233 -13.49 21.35 -8.02
C ASP A 233 -12.39 21.79 -8.99
N GLN A 234 -12.73 22.07 -10.24
CA GLN A 234 -11.92 22.88 -11.15
C GLN A 234 -12.46 24.30 -11.24
N ASP A 235 -11.57 25.25 -11.47
CA ASP A 235 -11.91 26.65 -11.69
C ASP A 235 -11.55 27.05 -13.13
N ALA A 236 -12.55 27.44 -13.91
CA ALA A 236 -12.39 27.82 -15.32
C ALA A 236 -11.42 29.00 -15.54
N THR A 237 -11.08 29.75 -14.50
CA THR A 237 -10.09 30.83 -14.58
C THR A 237 -8.64 30.35 -14.56
N PHE A 238 -8.38 29.05 -14.34
CA PHE A 238 -7.01 28.54 -14.21
C PHE A 238 -6.31 28.25 -15.55
N GLY A 239 -7.06 27.85 -16.58
CA GLY A 239 -6.47 27.42 -17.84
C GLY A 239 -7.48 26.93 -18.88
N ALA A 240 -7.00 26.77 -20.12
CA ALA A 240 -7.79 26.26 -21.25
C ALA A 240 -8.04 24.74 -21.18
N ASP A 241 -7.34 24.05 -20.29
CA ASP A 241 -7.46 22.63 -19.95
C ASP A 241 -8.58 22.36 -18.92
N PHE A 242 -9.36 23.37 -18.55
CA PHE A 242 -10.60 23.20 -17.79
C PHE A 242 -11.61 22.33 -18.56
N THR A 243 -12.10 21.27 -17.92
CA THR A 243 -13.06 20.33 -18.52
C THR A 243 -14.41 20.29 -17.81
N GLY A 244 -14.50 20.81 -16.58
CA GLY A 244 -15.76 20.88 -15.84
C GLY A 244 -15.54 21.17 -14.37
N LYS A 245 -16.50 21.89 -13.75
CA LYS A 245 -16.35 22.37 -12.37
C LYS A 245 -16.26 21.21 -11.39
N ASN A 246 -17.17 20.25 -11.44
CA ASN A 246 -17.17 19.08 -10.56
C ASN A 246 -17.03 17.78 -11.37
N ALA A 247 -16.92 16.63 -10.68
CA ALA A 247 -16.76 15.32 -11.31
C ALA A 247 -17.85 15.00 -12.35
N SER A 248 -19.11 15.34 -12.07
CA SER A 248 -20.23 15.15 -13.00
C SER A 248 -20.10 15.99 -14.27
N ASP A 249 -19.69 17.26 -14.15
CA ASP A 249 -19.46 18.13 -15.31
C ASP A 249 -18.32 17.60 -16.18
N ARG A 250 -17.23 17.12 -15.56
CA ARG A 250 -16.08 16.54 -16.25
C ARG A 250 -16.43 15.23 -16.95
N ALA A 251 -17.16 14.34 -16.28
CA ALA A 251 -17.66 13.10 -16.87
C ALA A 251 -18.56 13.38 -18.08
N LYS A 252 -19.47 14.36 -17.96
CA LYS A 252 -20.32 14.79 -19.08
C LYS A 252 -19.52 15.36 -20.24
N ALA A 253 -18.50 16.18 -19.96
CA ALA A 253 -17.60 16.72 -20.99
C ALA A 253 -16.81 15.62 -21.71
N ALA A 254 -16.46 14.54 -21.01
CA ALA A 254 -15.86 13.34 -21.58
C ALA A 254 -16.85 12.40 -22.30
N GLY A 255 -18.13 12.79 -22.41
CA GLY A 255 -19.16 12.03 -23.12
C GLY A 255 -19.87 10.96 -22.27
N PHE A 256 -19.69 10.96 -20.95
CA PHE A 256 -20.42 10.06 -20.06
C PHE A 256 -21.83 10.58 -19.75
N SER A 257 -22.85 9.75 -19.96
CA SER A 257 -24.25 10.19 -19.93
C SER A 257 -24.91 10.19 -18.56
N ASN A 258 -24.35 9.50 -17.55
CA ASN A 258 -24.91 9.45 -16.21
C ASN A 258 -24.36 10.59 -15.34
N PRO A 259 -25.21 11.45 -14.77
CA PRO A 259 -24.75 12.64 -14.03
C PRO A 259 -24.32 12.36 -12.58
N ALA A 260 -24.61 11.19 -11.99
CA ALA A 260 -24.32 10.93 -10.59
C ALA A 260 -22.92 10.30 -10.43
N ILE A 261 -21.91 11.15 -10.29
CA ILE A 261 -20.52 10.74 -10.07
C ILE A 261 -20.14 10.92 -8.60
N VAL A 262 -19.57 9.88 -8.02
CA VAL A 262 -18.89 9.92 -6.73
C VAL A 262 -17.39 9.94 -7.01
N GLU A 263 -16.70 10.95 -6.48
CA GLU A 263 -15.27 11.13 -6.68
C GLU A 263 -14.49 10.93 -5.39
N ILE A 264 -13.36 10.24 -5.48
CA ILE A 264 -12.35 10.18 -4.44
C ILE A 264 -10.98 10.53 -5.01
N MET A 265 -10.20 11.28 -4.21
CA MET A 265 -8.89 11.75 -4.61
C MET A 265 -7.83 11.37 -3.58
N ALA A 266 -6.62 11.13 -4.04
CA ALA A 266 -5.44 10.94 -3.21
C ALA A 266 -4.26 11.73 -3.79
N PHE A 267 -3.23 11.94 -2.96
CA PHE A 267 -2.06 12.76 -3.29
C PHE A 267 -0.76 12.01 -2.97
N SER A 268 -0.71 10.75 -3.37
CA SER A 268 0.34 9.81 -2.96
C SER A 268 1.45 9.63 -4.00
N GLY A 269 1.12 9.82 -5.28
CA GLY A 269 1.98 9.47 -6.40
C GLY A 269 2.08 7.97 -6.65
N SER A 270 1.13 7.14 -6.23
CA SER A 270 1.16 5.70 -6.50
C SER A 270 -0.24 5.11 -6.47
N PRO A 271 -0.66 4.30 -7.47
CA PRO A 271 -1.96 3.63 -7.45
C PRO A 271 -2.16 2.78 -6.19
N ALA A 272 -1.13 2.03 -5.78
CA ALA A 272 -1.21 1.17 -4.60
C ALA A 272 -1.32 1.98 -3.30
N ALA A 273 -0.55 3.07 -3.18
CA ALA A 273 -0.60 3.92 -1.99
C ALA A 273 -1.92 4.73 -1.93
N ALA A 274 -2.45 5.16 -3.06
CA ALA A 274 -3.76 5.81 -3.15
C ALA A 274 -4.87 4.87 -2.72
N LEU A 275 -4.89 3.64 -3.24
CA LEU A 275 -5.88 2.65 -2.83
C LEU A 275 -5.80 2.39 -1.32
N GLN A 276 -4.62 2.09 -0.79
CA GLN A 276 -4.48 1.85 0.65
C GLN A 276 -4.89 3.07 1.47
N GLY A 277 -4.51 4.27 1.03
CA GLY A 277 -4.91 5.53 1.65
C GLY A 277 -6.42 5.71 1.72
N TRP A 278 -7.16 5.42 0.64
CA TRP A 278 -8.62 5.44 0.68
C TRP A 278 -9.17 4.34 1.60
N LEU A 279 -8.61 3.12 1.55
CA LEU A 279 -9.05 2.02 2.41
C LEU A 279 -8.82 2.29 3.90
N ASP A 280 -7.81 3.07 4.27
CA ASP A 280 -7.54 3.38 5.67
C ASP A 280 -8.53 4.42 6.26
N THR A 281 -9.33 5.06 5.42
CA THR A 281 -10.22 6.18 5.78
C THR A 281 -11.69 5.77 5.97
N VAL A 282 -12.50 6.68 6.50
CA VAL A 282 -13.93 6.47 6.75
C VAL A 282 -14.76 6.62 5.48
N TYR A 283 -14.70 7.78 4.83
CA TYR A 283 -15.59 8.17 3.75
C TYR A 283 -15.05 7.78 2.38
N HIS A 284 -13.76 7.97 2.10
CA HIS A 284 -13.21 7.69 0.76
C HIS A 284 -13.13 6.20 0.43
N ARG A 285 -13.20 5.33 1.44
CA ARG A 285 -13.33 3.89 1.23
C ARG A 285 -14.68 3.53 0.61
N LEU A 286 -15.75 4.18 1.06
CA LEU A 286 -17.12 3.71 0.83
C LEU A 286 -17.49 3.56 -0.67
N PRO A 287 -17.08 4.46 -1.58
CA PRO A 287 -17.35 4.30 -3.01
C PRO A 287 -16.77 3.00 -3.60
N LEU A 288 -15.56 2.61 -3.18
CA LEU A 288 -14.86 1.43 -3.70
C LEU A 288 -15.49 0.11 -3.23
N LEU A 289 -16.02 0.13 -2.00
CA LEU A 289 -16.66 -1.01 -1.36
C LEU A 289 -18.15 -1.09 -1.68
N HIS A 290 -18.71 -0.06 -2.34
CA HIS A 290 -20.13 0.01 -2.58
C HIS A 290 -20.58 -1.18 -3.43
N PRO A 291 -21.60 -1.96 -2.99
CA PRO A 291 -22.03 -3.14 -3.73
C PRO A 291 -22.75 -2.79 -5.04
N GLN A 292 -23.17 -1.54 -5.22
CA GLN A 292 -23.75 -1.04 -6.48
C GLN A 292 -22.73 -0.30 -7.35
N LEU A 293 -21.44 -0.25 -6.97
CA LEU A 293 -20.42 0.25 -7.88
C LEU A 293 -20.44 -0.60 -9.15
N ASP A 294 -20.77 0.03 -10.27
CA ASP A 294 -20.95 -0.62 -11.57
C ASP A 294 -19.98 -0.10 -12.63
N GLN A 295 -19.79 1.22 -12.71
CA GLN A 295 -18.83 1.82 -13.62
C GLN A 295 -17.92 2.81 -12.90
N TRP A 296 -16.64 2.83 -13.29
CA TRP A 296 -15.67 3.75 -12.70
C TRP A 296 -14.55 4.11 -13.68
N GLY A 297 -13.76 5.12 -13.36
CA GLY A 297 -12.58 5.52 -14.10
C GLY A 297 -11.45 5.90 -13.17
N TYR A 298 -10.22 5.89 -13.70
CA TYR A 298 -9.02 6.28 -12.96
C TYR A 298 -8.15 7.24 -13.75
N GLY A 299 -7.62 8.22 -13.04
CA GLY A 299 -6.63 9.17 -13.53
C GLY A 299 -5.49 9.35 -12.54
N GLN A 300 -4.29 9.59 -13.06
CA GLN A 300 -3.15 9.96 -12.22
C GLN A 300 -2.24 10.93 -12.93
N ALA A 301 -1.76 11.93 -12.20
CA ALA A 301 -0.76 12.87 -12.69
C ALA A 301 0.34 13.11 -11.64
N LYS A 302 1.54 13.46 -12.12
CA LYS A 302 2.67 13.87 -11.29
C LYS A 302 3.42 15.00 -11.97
N GLY A 303 3.80 16.02 -11.20
CA GLY A 303 4.55 17.17 -11.70
C GLY A 303 5.16 17.99 -10.57
N GLY A 304 6.47 18.24 -10.64
CA GLY A 304 7.19 18.92 -9.56
C GLY A 304 7.03 18.20 -8.22
N LYS A 305 6.43 18.90 -7.24
CA LYS A 305 6.11 18.35 -5.90
C LYS A 305 4.66 17.88 -5.75
N ALA A 306 3.86 17.95 -6.81
CA ALA A 306 2.46 17.56 -6.81
C ALA A 306 2.28 16.17 -7.44
N ALA A 307 1.38 15.40 -6.85
CA ALA A 307 0.87 14.16 -7.42
C ALA A 307 -0.61 14.05 -7.09
N THR A 308 -1.40 13.40 -7.94
CA THR A 308 -2.83 13.21 -7.71
C THR A 308 -3.30 11.94 -8.36
N GLU A 309 -4.12 11.21 -7.63
CA GLU A 309 -4.88 10.05 -8.09
C GLU A 309 -6.37 10.36 -7.95
N VAL A 310 -7.16 10.04 -8.96
CA VAL A 310 -8.61 10.32 -9.00
C VAL A 310 -9.35 9.05 -9.39
N ILE A 311 -10.40 8.72 -8.66
CA ILE A 311 -11.42 7.75 -9.08
C ILE A 311 -12.76 8.47 -9.20
N ASP A 312 -13.34 8.40 -10.39
CA ASP A 312 -14.72 8.78 -10.67
C ASP A 312 -15.56 7.52 -10.79
N ALA A 313 -16.65 7.43 -10.01
CA ALA A 313 -17.43 6.21 -9.88
C ALA A 313 -18.94 6.47 -9.96
N THR A 314 -19.67 5.48 -10.44
CA THR A 314 -21.13 5.41 -10.41
C THR A 314 -21.58 4.32 -9.45
N GLN A 315 -22.82 4.44 -8.97
CA GLN A 315 -23.41 3.48 -8.02
C GLN A 315 -24.80 3.03 -8.50
N ALA A 316 -24.89 2.57 -9.75
CA ALA A 316 -26.14 2.17 -10.39
C ALA A 316 -26.28 0.65 -10.59
N GLY A 317 -25.29 -0.13 -10.13
CA GLY A 317 -25.30 -1.59 -10.21
C GLY A 317 -26.37 -2.27 -9.34
N PRO A 318 -26.66 -3.55 -9.60
CA PRO A 318 -27.52 -4.34 -8.74
C PRO A 318 -26.89 -4.51 -7.35
N ILE A 319 -27.71 -4.41 -6.30
CA ILE A 319 -27.25 -4.79 -4.95
C ILE A 319 -27.13 -6.31 -4.91
N ALA A 320 -25.90 -6.83 -4.87
CA ALA A 320 -25.66 -8.28 -4.83
C ALA A 320 -25.04 -8.79 -3.52
N ALA A 321 -24.84 -7.93 -2.52
CA ALA A 321 -24.28 -8.29 -1.23
C ALA A 321 -25.14 -7.74 -0.09
N ASP A 322 -25.60 -8.63 0.79
CA ASP A 322 -26.42 -8.29 1.97
C ASP A 322 -25.63 -7.54 3.05
N LEU A 323 -24.32 -7.79 3.11
CA LEU A 323 -23.38 -7.23 4.05
C LEU A 323 -22.01 -7.11 3.38
N VAL A 324 -21.41 -5.92 3.46
CA VAL A 324 -20.03 -5.65 3.05
C VAL A 324 -19.28 -5.12 4.26
N VAL A 325 -18.21 -5.79 4.67
CA VAL A 325 -17.40 -5.39 5.83
C VAL A 325 -15.96 -5.12 5.44
N TYR A 326 -15.33 -4.16 6.12
CA TYR A 326 -13.91 -3.91 6.02
C TYR A 326 -13.33 -3.59 7.41
N PRO A 327 -12.17 -4.14 7.82
CA PRO A 327 -11.43 -5.21 7.15
C PRO A 327 -12.29 -6.43 6.84
N TYR A 328 -12.03 -7.11 5.72
CA TYR A 328 -12.83 -8.27 5.32
C TYR A 328 -12.56 -9.46 6.26
N PRO A 329 -13.47 -10.46 6.33
CA PRO A 329 -13.30 -11.58 7.25
C PRO A 329 -11.97 -12.31 7.02
N ASN A 330 -11.23 -12.49 8.10
CA ASN A 330 -9.89 -13.09 8.14
C ASN A 330 -8.81 -12.31 7.38
N GLN A 331 -9.04 -11.02 7.07
CA GLN A 331 -7.99 -10.15 6.53
C GLN A 331 -6.80 -10.13 7.49
N THR A 332 -5.60 -10.34 6.97
CA THR A 332 -4.33 -10.21 7.69
C THR A 332 -3.62 -8.92 7.30
N ALA A 333 -2.54 -8.60 8.01
CA ALA A 333 -1.74 -7.40 7.75
C ALA A 333 -2.57 -6.10 7.81
N VAL A 334 -3.63 -6.07 8.63
CA VAL A 334 -4.38 -4.83 8.86
C VAL A 334 -3.49 -3.86 9.62
N PRO A 335 -3.37 -2.59 9.17
CA PRO A 335 -2.62 -1.58 9.90
C PRO A 335 -3.11 -1.47 11.34
N ASN A 336 -2.18 -1.30 12.27
CA ASN A 336 -2.51 -1.22 13.68
C ASN A 336 -3.04 0.17 14.09
N ALA A 337 -2.76 1.19 13.27
CA ALA A 337 -3.02 2.58 13.57
C ALA A 337 -3.56 3.32 12.34
N TRP A 338 -4.42 4.30 12.57
CA TRP A 338 -4.83 5.27 11.56
C TRP A 338 -4.61 6.70 12.07
N SER A 339 -4.03 7.56 11.22
CA SER A 339 -3.62 8.92 11.60
C SER A 339 -4.78 9.92 11.70
N GLY A 340 -5.98 9.54 11.25
CA GLY A 340 -7.10 10.48 11.11
C GLY A 340 -6.99 11.40 9.90
N ASN A 341 -6.05 11.12 8.97
CA ASN A 341 -5.83 11.95 7.79
C ASN A 341 -6.90 11.67 6.74
N GLU A 342 -7.97 12.45 6.78
CA GLU A 342 -9.06 12.43 5.81
C GLU A 342 -9.70 13.81 5.70
N GLY A 343 -10.14 14.20 4.50
CA GLY A 343 -10.92 15.42 4.25
C GLY A 343 -12.28 15.07 3.64
N PRO A 344 -13.42 15.22 4.34
CA PRO A 344 -13.56 15.76 5.68
C PRO A 344 -12.99 14.84 6.76
N GLN A 345 -12.49 15.43 7.86
CA GLN A 345 -11.99 14.64 8.98
C GLN A 345 -13.17 14.14 9.83
N PRO A 346 -13.29 12.84 10.10
CA PRO A 346 -14.33 12.32 10.99
C PRO A 346 -14.05 12.70 12.45
N PRO A 347 -15.00 12.45 13.37
CA PRO A 347 -14.84 12.78 14.78
C PRO A 347 -13.54 12.22 15.39
N LYS A 348 -12.75 13.11 15.98
CA LYS A 348 -11.52 12.71 16.68
C LYS A 348 -11.87 11.77 17.85
N PRO A 349 -11.15 10.64 18.05
CA PRO A 349 -11.31 9.85 19.25
C PRO A 349 -11.02 10.67 20.51
N PRO A 350 -11.56 10.30 21.69
CA PRO A 350 -11.32 11.02 22.94
C PRO A 350 -9.84 11.20 23.30
N LEU A 351 -8.98 10.27 22.88
CA LEU A 351 -7.53 10.31 23.14
C LEU A 351 -6.72 10.90 21.99
N GLY A 352 -7.41 11.37 20.96
CA GLY A 352 -6.81 11.88 19.74
C GLY A 352 -6.41 10.79 18.75
N TYR A 353 -5.72 11.24 17.70
CA TYR A 353 -5.08 10.36 16.73
C TYR A 353 -3.62 10.12 17.12
N PRO A 354 -3.00 8.99 16.73
CA PRO A 354 -3.59 7.92 15.91
C PRO A 354 -4.64 7.08 16.65
N SER A 355 -5.68 6.66 15.93
CA SER A 355 -6.67 5.69 16.37
C SER A 355 -6.24 4.27 15.99
N GLY A 356 -7.07 3.26 16.29
CA GLY A 356 -6.99 1.97 15.60
C GLY A 356 -7.42 2.06 14.12
N PRO A 357 -7.33 0.96 13.36
CA PRO A 357 -7.80 0.92 11.98
C PRO A 357 -9.30 1.22 11.89
N VAL A 358 -9.71 1.84 10.79
CA VAL A 358 -11.11 2.12 10.51
C VAL A 358 -11.82 0.85 10.05
N ILE A 359 -12.91 0.52 10.73
CA ILE A 359 -13.72 -0.66 10.50
C ILE A 359 -15.10 -0.22 10.04
N SER A 360 -15.66 -0.82 9.00
CA SER A 360 -16.95 -0.46 8.44
C SER A 360 -17.80 -1.69 8.15
N ALA A 361 -19.11 -1.57 8.30
CA ALA A 361 -20.09 -2.55 7.85
C ALA A 361 -21.24 -1.83 7.12
N ARG A 362 -21.48 -2.20 5.86
CA ARG A 362 -22.60 -1.71 5.06
C ARG A 362 -23.59 -2.82 4.80
N PHE A 363 -24.87 -2.54 5.01
CA PHE A 363 -25.96 -3.50 4.84
C PHE A 363 -26.79 -3.17 3.58
N ALA A 364 -27.42 -4.18 2.98
CA ALA A 364 -28.31 -3.97 1.82
C ALA A 364 -29.59 -3.19 2.18
N GLY A 365 -30.14 -3.45 3.37
CA GLY A 365 -31.33 -2.80 3.91
C GLY A 365 -31.01 -1.85 5.06
N THR A 366 -32.02 -1.07 5.47
CA THR A 366 -31.94 -0.28 6.70
C THR A 366 -31.80 -1.21 7.91
N ILE A 367 -30.95 -0.81 8.84
CA ILE A 367 -30.66 -1.57 10.05
C ILE A 367 -30.94 -0.72 11.29
N GLN A 368 -31.27 -1.37 12.39
CA GLN A 368 -31.12 -0.79 13.72
C GLN A 368 -30.03 -1.55 14.46
N VAL A 369 -29.00 -0.86 14.94
CA VAL A 369 -27.96 -1.48 15.76
C VAL A 369 -28.37 -1.39 17.22
N LYS A 370 -28.50 -2.55 17.87
CA LYS A 370 -28.77 -2.67 19.31
C LYS A 370 -27.49 -2.57 20.13
N THR A 371 -26.46 -3.30 19.71
CA THR A 371 -25.14 -3.31 20.35
C THR A 371 -24.04 -3.37 19.31
N HIS A 372 -22.89 -2.82 19.66
CA HIS A 372 -21.68 -2.85 18.87
C HIS A 372 -20.48 -3.09 19.79
N GLU A 373 -19.63 -4.05 19.40
CA GLU A 373 -18.43 -4.40 20.16
C GLU A 373 -17.25 -4.59 19.20
N LEU A 374 -16.09 -4.11 19.63
CA LEU A 374 -14.79 -4.54 19.15
C LEU A 374 -14.11 -5.26 20.30
N VAL A 375 -13.71 -6.51 20.12
CA VAL A 375 -13.01 -7.29 21.15
C VAL A 375 -11.61 -7.67 20.69
N ASP A 376 -10.68 -7.66 21.64
CA ASP A 376 -9.28 -8.01 21.46
C ASP A 376 -9.06 -9.55 21.44
N PRO A 377 -7.82 -10.03 21.25
CA PRO A 377 -7.52 -11.47 21.22
C PRO A 377 -7.83 -12.20 22.55
N GLN A 378 -7.96 -11.46 23.65
CA GLN A 378 -8.32 -11.98 24.98
C GLN A 378 -9.83 -11.85 25.23
N ASN A 379 -10.62 -11.53 24.19
CA ASN A 379 -12.06 -11.32 24.25
C ASN A 379 -12.48 -10.18 25.20
N LYS A 380 -11.59 -9.21 25.42
CA LYS A 380 -11.88 -7.99 26.18
C LYS A 380 -12.35 -6.89 25.23
N ALA A 381 -13.36 -6.14 25.67
CA ALA A 381 -13.87 -4.99 24.92
C ALA A 381 -12.81 -3.91 24.71
N VAL A 382 -12.78 -3.35 23.51
CA VAL A 382 -11.91 -2.26 23.08
C VAL A 382 -12.78 -1.02 22.88
N ASP A 383 -12.46 0.05 23.61
CA ASP A 383 -13.14 1.33 23.45
C ASP A 383 -12.93 1.90 22.04
N HIS A 384 -14.01 2.37 21.42
CA HIS A 384 -14.01 2.82 20.04
C HIS A 384 -15.00 3.96 19.81
N VAL A 385 -14.69 4.77 18.80
CA VAL A 385 -15.65 5.69 18.21
C VAL A 385 -16.67 4.89 17.41
N TRP A 386 -17.93 5.32 17.45
CA TRP A 386 -19.04 4.70 16.72
C TRP A 386 -19.75 5.74 15.86
N LEU A 387 -19.79 5.51 14.55
CA LEU A 387 -20.40 6.40 13.57
C LEU A 387 -21.52 5.70 12.80
N THR A 388 -22.58 6.46 12.56
CA THR A 388 -23.76 6.11 11.77
C THR A 388 -24.24 7.38 11.06
N ALA A 389 -25.13 7.24 10.07
CA ALA A 389 -25.79 8.41 9.47
C ALA A 389 -26.57 9.28 10.48
N ALA A 390 -26.92 8.75 11.67
CA ALA A 390 -27.63 9.53 12.69
C ALA A 390 -26.72 10.50 13.45
N ASN A 391 -25.41 10.25 13.51
CA ASN A 391 -24.46 11.06 14.29
C ASN A 391 -23.28 11.60 13.47
N ASP A 392 -23.18 11.27 12.19
CA ASP A 392 -22.15 11.78 11.27
C ASP A 392 -22.78 12.27 9.96
N LYS A 393 -22.68 13.58 9.70
CA LYS A 393 -23.29 14.22 8.53
C LYS A 393 -22.66 13.80 7.20
N ASN A 394 -21.37 13.46 7.19
CA ASN A 394 -20.67 13.10 5.97
C ASN A 394 -21.01 11.65 5.59
N LEU A 395 -21.12 10.77 6.59
CA LEU A 395 -21.64 9.42 6.42
C LEU A 395 -23.10 9.45 5.97
N ALA A 396 -23.93 10.31 6.59
CA ALA A 396 -25.33 10.50 6.19
C ALA A 396 -25.49 10.98 4.74
N ALA A 397 -24.55 11.78 4.25
CA ALA A 397 -24.53 12.21 2.85
C ALA A 397 -24.16 11.07 1.88
N PHE A 398 -23.51 10.02 2.37
CA PHE A 398 -23.15 8.85 1.58
C PHE A 398 -24.27 7.79 1.59
N ASP A 399 -24.59 7.22 2.76
CA ASP A 399 -25.74 6.34 2.93
C ASP A 399 -26.19 6.24 4.40
N ASN A 400 -27.39 5.66 4.62
CA ASN A 400 -27.93 5.39 5.96
C ASN A 400 -27.85 3.90 6.36
N LYS A 401 -27.00 3.12 5.68
CA LYS A 401 -26.89 1.67 5.84
C LYS A 401 -25.48 1.24 6.25
N THR A 402 -24.56 2.18 6.36
CA THR A 402 -23.19 1.99 6.78
C THR A 402 -23.04 2.41 8.24
N VAL A 403 -22.33 1.57 8.98
CA VAL A 403 -21.81 1.87 10.31
C VAL A 403 -20.30 1.77 10.30
N VAL A 404 -19.64 2.60 11.09
CA VAL A 404 -18.19 2.68 11.15
C VAL A 404 -17.74 2.72 12.60
N LEU A 405 -16.64 2.04 12.91
CA LEU A 405 -15.98 2.12 14.20
C LEU A 405 -14.46 2.16 14.06
N TYR A 406 -13.79 2.81 15.00
CA TYR A 406 -12.32 2.79 15.11
C TYR A 406 -11.92 2.96 16.56
N ALA A 407 -10.95 2.16 17.01
CA ALA A 407 -10.53 2.12 18.40
C ALA A 407 -9.93 3.47 18.85
N HIS A 408 -10.11 3.82 20.12
CA HIS A 408 -9.57 5.07 20.69
C HIS A 408 -8.04 5.16 20.68
N LYS A 409 -7.35 4.03 20.49
CA LYS A 409 -5.88 3.91 20.44
C LYS A 409 -5.48 2.95 19.32
N PRO A 410 -4.23 3.02 18.85
CA PRO A 410 -3.67 1.96 18.01
C PRO A 410 -3.84 0.59 18.65
N LEU A 411 -4.13 -0.40 17.83
CA LEU A 411 -4.31 -1.78 18.26
C LEU A 411 -2.95 -2.47 18.42
N ALA A 412 -2.84 -3.40 19.35
CA ALA A 412 -1.70 -4.32 19.40
C ALA A 412 -1.84 -5.39 18.30
N THR A 413 -0.74 -6.03 17.90
CA THR A 413 -0.78 -7.19 17.00
C THR A 413 -1.68 -8.29 17.57
N GLY A 414 -2.55 -8.85 16.75
CA GLY A 414 -3.48 -9.89 17.19
C GLY A 414 -4.74 -9.98 16.34
N VAL A 415 -5.59 -10.95 16.68
CA VAL A 415 -6.91 -11.13 16.05
C VAL A 415 -7.97 -10.35 16.84
N TYR A 416 -8.64 -9.43 16.17
CA TYR A 416 -9.75 -8.67 16.73
C TYR A 416 -11.05 -9.16 16.12
N THR A 417 -12.13 -9.11 16.88
CA THR A 417 -13.47 -9.51 16.43
C THR A 417 -14.44 -8.35 16.60
N VAL A 418 -15.22 -8.09 15.56
CA VAL A 418 -16.34 -7.15 15.58
C VAL A 418 -17.61 -7.95 15.82
N ARG A 419 -18.49 -7.46 16.71
CA ARG A 419 -19.82 -8.03 16.94
C ARG A 419 -20.86 -6.93 16.90
N LEU A 420 -21.86 -7.09 16.05
CA LEU A 420 -22.99 -6.18 15.93
C LEU A 420 -24.27 -6.98 16.18
N GLN A 421 -25.06 -6.59 17.17
CA GLN A 421 -26.44 -7.06 17.27
C GLN A 421 -27.33 -6.09 16.50
N VAL A 422 -27.99 -6.56 15.46
CA VAL A 422 -28.77 -5.72 14.55
C VAL A 422 -30.17 -6.26 14.35
N VAL A 423 -31.10 -5.37 14.05
CA VAL A 423 -32.45 -5.71 13.59
C VAL A 423 -32.55 -5.39 12.10
N ARG A 424 -32.79 -6.42 11.28
CA ARG A 424 -33.06 -6.32 9.83
C ARG A 424 -34.41 -6.93 9.51
N ALA A 425 -35.30 -6.18 8.86
CA ALA A 425 -36.63 -6.66 8.47
C ALA A 425 -37.37 -7.41 9.59
N THR A 426 -37.36 -6.86 10.82
CA THR A 426 -37.93 -7.42 12.06
C THR A 426 -37.22 -8.63 12.68
N LYS A 427 -36.13 -9.11 12.07
CA LYS A 427 -35.31 -10.19 12.61
C LYS A 427 -34.14 -9.63 13.42
N ASP A 428 -33.98 -10.12 14.65
CA ASP A 428 -32.79 -9.91 15.48
C ASP A 428 -31.69 -10.89 15.06
N GLU A 429 -30.49 -10.39 14.83
CA GLU A 429 -29.36 -11.20 14.40
C GLU A 429 -28.04 -10.63 14.91
N VAL A 430 -27.05 -11.52 15.04
CA VAL A 430 -25.68 -11.16 15.38
C VAL A 430 -24.82 -11.28 14.13
N VAL A 431 -24.23 -10.17 13.72
CA VAL A 431 -23.19 -10.12 12.70
C VAL A 431 -21.84 -10.09 13.40
N GLN A 432 -20.96 -11.01 13.05
CA GLN A 432 -19.60 -11.04 13.58
C GLN A 432 -18.58 -11.44 12.53
N TRP A 433 -17.40 -10.85 12.61
CA TRP A 433 -16.24 -11.24 11.81
C TRP A 433 -14.96 -10.83 12.53
N SER A 434 -13.85 -11.43 12.12
CA SER A 434 -12.53 -11.16 12.71
C SER A 434 -11.53 -10.74 11.65
N PHE A 435 -10.51 -9.99 12.07
CA PHE A 435 -9.36 -9.60 11.25
C PHE A 435 -8.09 -9.60 12.11
N ARG A 436 -6.93 -9.66 11.48
CA ARG A 436 -5.62 -9.68 12.14
C ARG A 436 -4.88 -8.37 11.90
N VAL A 437 -4.55 -7.70 12.99
CA VAL A 437 -3.62 -6.58 13.03
C VAL A 437 -2.19 -7.13 13.02
N GLY A 438 -1.37 -6.62 12.10
CA GLY A 438 -0.02 -7.15 11.85
C GLY A 438 -0.01 -8.50 11.11
N ASN A 439 1.17 -9.09 10.98
CA ASN A 439 1.38 -10.37 10.30
C ASN A 439 1.08 -11.57 11.20
#